data_AF-A0A284VNZ9-F1
#
_entry.id   AF-A0A284VNZ9-F1
#
_cell.length_a   1.000
_cell.length_b   1.000
_cell.length_c   1.000
_cell.angle_alpha   90.00
_cell.angle_beta   90.00
_cell.angle_gamma   90.00
#
_symmetry.space_group_name_H-M   'P 1'
#
loop_
_entity.id
_entity.type
_entity.pdbx_description
1 polymer ?
#
loop_
_entity_poly.entity_id
_entity_poly.type
_entity_poly.pdbx_seq_one_letter_code
_entity_poly.pdbx_strand_id
1 'polypeptide(L)' 'MITKLTGFKGEIIWNTTKPNEQPRKLLDICRAEKEFGFKAEIPFEEGLRKTIERYGKYKS' A
#
# COMPACT_ATOMS: atom_id res chain seq x y z
N MET A 1 -8.23 1.71 5.19
CA MET A 1 -7.98 2.65 4.08
C MET A 1 -8.43 2.10 2.74
N ILE A 2 -8.01 0.90 2.31
CA ILE A 2 -8.44 0.31 1.03
C ILE A 2 -9.97 0.20 0.93
N THR A 3 -10.65 -0.33 1.94
CA THR A 3 -12.12 -0.43 1.97
C THR A 3 -12.84 0.90 1.76
N LYS A 4 -12.32 1.98 2.36
CA LYS A 4 -12.83 3.34 2.17
C LYS A 4 -12.64 3.80 0.72
N LEU A 5 -11.45 3.60 0.14
CA LEU A 5 -11.13 4.02 -1.22
C LEU A 5 -11.90 3.24 -2.29
N THR A 6 -12.27 1.98 -2.02
CA THR A 6 -13.02 1.12 -2.95
C THR A 6 -14.53 1.14 -2.71
N GLY A 7 -15.02 1.81 -1.66
CA GLY A 7 -16.43 1.79 -1.28
C GLY A 7 -16.94 0.42 -0.79
N PHE A 8 -16.05 -0.46 -0.34
CA PHE A 8 -16.41 -1.79 0.17
C PHE A 8 -17.21 -1.68 1.47
N LYS A 9 -18.41 -2.29 1.47
CA LYS A 9 -19.36 -2.26 2.60
C LYS A 9 -19.49 -3.60 3.36
N GLY A 10 -18.72 -4.61 2.98
CA GLY A 10 -18.71 -5.91 3.66
C GLY A 10 -17.83 -5.91 4.92
N GLU A 11 -17.71 -7.09 5.53
CA GLU A 11 -16.86 -7.32 6.70
C GLU A 11 -15.46 -7.79 6.30
N ILE A 12 -14.43 -7.33 7.04
CA ILE A 12 -13.07 -7.86 6.91
C ILE A 12 -12.92 -8.99 7.93
N ILE A 13 -12.77 -10.22 7.44
CA ILE A 13 -12.57 -11.41 8.28
C ILE A 13 -11.08 -11.76 8.28
N TRP A 14 -10.46 -11.75 9.46
CA TRP A 14 -9.06 -12.14 9.66
C TRP A 14 -8.98 -13.62 10.04
N ASN A 15 -8.33 -14.44 9.21
CA ASN A 15 -8.13 -15.85 9.49
C ASN A 15 -6.81 -16.09 10.24
N THR A 16 -6.89 -16.32 11.55
CA THR A 16 -5.74 -16.55 12.43
C THR A 16 -5.18 -17.98 12.40
N THR A 17 -5.82 -18.90 11.65
CA THR A 17 -5.29 -20.28 11.48
C THR A 17 -4.05 -20.33 10.58
N LYS A 18 -3.73 -19.24 9.89
CA LYS A 18 -2.55 -19.11 9.03
C LYS A 18 -1.42 -18.44 9.82
N PRO A 19 -0.16 -18.90 9.66
CA PRO A 19 0.97 -18.27 10.33
C PRO A 19 1.14 -16.83 9.83
N ASN A 20 1.33 -15.90 10.76
CA ASN A 20 1.78 -14.55 10.41
C ASN A 20 3.28 -14.59 10.10
N GLU A 21 3.68 -13.88 9.04
CA GLU A 21 5.10 -13.69 8.74
C GLU A 21 5.76 -12.68 9.70
N GLN A 22 6.99 -12.29 9.40
CA GLN A 22 7.75 -11.35 10.22
C GLN A 22 6.94 -10.07 10.50
N PRO A 23 6.81 -9.67 11.78
CA PRO A 23 5.92 -8.57 12.17
C PRO A 23 6.35 -7.20 11.64
N ARG A 24 7.60 -7.07 11.19
CA ARG A 24 8.12 -5.83 10.60
C ARG A 24 9.18 -6.13 9.56
N LYS A 25 8.99 -5.56 8.37
CA LYS A 25 9.99 -5.49 7.31
C LYS A 25 9.97 -4.07 6.75
N LEU A 26 10.99 -3.29 7.08
CA LEU A 26 11.15 -1.91 6.63
C LEU A 26 12.57 -1.72 6.09
N LEU A 27 12.70 -0.91 5.06
CA LEU A 27 13.99 -0.54 4.47
C LEU A 27 14.43 0.81 5.02
N ASP A 28 15.69 0.92 5.44
CA ASP A 28 16.32 2.22 5.70
C ASP A 28 16.68 2.90 4.37
N ILE A 29 16.11 4.08 4.14
CA ILE A 29 16.27 4.85 2.90
C ILE A 29 17.32 5.97 3.03
N CYS A 30 17.95 6.17 4.20
CA CYS A 30 18.87 7.28 4.43
C CYS A 30 20.04 7.27 3.45
N ARG A 31 20.54 6.08 3.08
CA ARG A 31 21.63 5.95 2.10
C ARG A 31 21.18 6.36 0.69
N ALA A 32 19.96 6.01 0.28
CA ALA A 32 19.46 6.40 -1.04
C ALA A 32 19.22 7.91 -1.12
N GLU A 33 18.73 8.51 -0.04
CA GLU A 33 18.58 9.96 0.07
C GLU A 33 19.93 10.68 0.00
N LYS A 34 20.93 10.20 0.74
CA LYS A 34 22.27 10.83 0.77
C LYS A 34 23.01 10.74 -0.57
N GLU A 35 23.02 9.56 -1.19
CA GLU A 35 23.84 9.30 -2.37
C GLU A 35 23.16 9.72 -3.68
N PHE A 36 21.83 9.69 -3.74
CA PHE A 36 21.06 9.96 -4.96
C PHE A 36 20.03 11.08 -4.82
N GLY A 37 19.93 11.71 -3.65
CA GLY A 37 18.86 12.68 -3.38
C GLY A 37 17.46 12.06 -3.36
N PHE A 38 17.37 10.72 -3.36
CA PHE A 38 16.11 10.03 -3.58
C PHE A 38 15.15 10.21 -2.41
N LYS A 39 13.93 10.68 -2.70
CA LYS A 39 12.81 10.77 -1.76
C LYS A 39 11.55 10.28 -2.43
N ALA A 40 10.72 9.55 -1.69
CA ALA A 40 9.39 9.19 -2.15
C ALA A 40 8.52 10.44 -2.20
N GLU A 41 8.07 10.81 -3.40
CA GLU A 41 7.25 12.01 -3.60
C GLU A 41 5.76 11.74 -3.39
N ILE A 42 5.33 10.50 -3.58
CA ILE A 42 3.92 10.11 -3.55
C ILE A 42 3.57 9.58 -2.16
N PRO A 43 2.66 10.25 -1.41
CA PRO A 43 2.13 9.73 -0.17
C PRO A 43 1.39 8.40 -0.38
N PHE A 44 1.41 7.54 0.64
CA PHE A 44 0.85 6.20 0.53
C PHE A 44 -0.63 6.16 0.09
N GLU A 45 -1.48 7.03 0.66
CA GLU A 45 -2.90 7.11 0.30
C GLU A 45 -3.10 7.57 -1.15
N GLU A 46 -2.31 8.54 -1.61
CA GLU A 46 -2.37 9.02 -2.99
C GLU A 46 -1.96 7.91 -3.97
N GLY A 47 -0.87 7.20 -3.68
CA GLY A 47 -0.41 6.07 -4.47
C GLY A 47 -1.44 4.96 -4.56
N LEU A 48 -2.11 4.62 -3.44
CA LEU A 48 -3.20 3.66 -3.42
C LEU A 48 -4.38 4.10 -4.28
N ARG A 49 -4.82 5.36 -4.16
CA ARG A 49 -5.94 5.89 -4.95
C ARG A 49 -5.67 5.80 -6.45
N LYS A 50 -4.48 6.26 -6.89
CA LYS A 50 -4.04 6.17 -8.31
C LYS A 50 -4.03 4.72 -8.80
N THR A 51 -3.58 3.80 -7.95
CA THR A 51 -3.50 2.37 -8.30
C THR A 51 -4.88 1.73 -8.46
N ILE A 52 -5.80 2.01 -7.53
CA ILE A 52 -7.19 1.51 -7.59
C ILE A 52 -7.90 2.05 -8.84
N GLU A 53 -7.78 3.36 -9.11
CA GLU A 53 -8.39 4.00 -10.28
C GLU A 53 -7.85 3.38 -11.58
N ARG A 54 -6.52 3.20 -11.67
CA ARG A 54 -5.87 2.55 -12.80
C ARG A 54 -6.44 1.14 -13.01
N TYR A 55 -6.46 0.30 -11.98
CA TYR A 55 -6.95 -1.07 -12.08
C TYR A 55 -8.41 -1.16 -12.53
N GLY A 56 -9.27 -0.26 -12.04
CA GLY A 56 -10.67 -0.18 -12.47
C GLY A 56 -10.83 0.11 -13.96
N LYS A 57 -9.99 0.99 -14.54
CA LYS A 57 -10.02 1.30 -15.98
C LYS A 57 -9.62 0.12 -16.87
N TYR A 58 -8.66 -0.71 -16.47
CA TYR A 58 -8.23 -1.88 -17.26
C TYR A 58 -9.22 -3.05 -17.24
N LYS A 59 -10.20 -3.04 -16.33
CA LYS A 59 -11.24 -4.07 -16.21
C LYS A 59 -12.56 -3.72 -16.90
N SER A 60 -12.68 -2.50 -17.41
CA SER A 60 -13.80 -2.03 -18.24
C SER A 60 -13.49 -2.21 -19.72
#